data_AF-M6FHM8-F1
#
_entry.id   AF-M6FHM8-F1
#
_cell.length_a   1.000
_cell.length_b   1.000
_cell.length_c   1.000
_cell.angle_alpha   90.00
_cell.angle_beta   90.00
_cell.angle_gamma   90.00
#
_symmetry.space_group_name_H-M   'P 1'
#
loop_
_entity.id
_entity.type
_entity.pdbx_description
1 polymer ?
#
loop_
_entity_poly.entity_id
_entity_poly.type
_entity_poly.pdbx_seq_one_letter_code
_entity_poly.pdbx_strand_id
1 'polypeptide(L)'
;MFLKKVKSVFSLLFVLVLLQNHLDSGTLSFREKKKSIEKKIRILEESRKSIPFQNQEENWSRLTSLNNRFQNSAHSGSLREKEKSMLLLERALFRTASDFTLEGKVSAKNLIRFYSDEYSEKKRSPGISMTTFQKERATTYFRMAKEELDQAEKFDRDGNNFYALILYGRSIQYSLSAFQTMSFEIPKEYIRVLKKKSIKAL
;
A
#
# COMPACT_ATOMS: atom_id res chain seq x y z
N MET A 1 -40.64 -0.65 -51.17
CA MET A 1 -40.94 -1.22 -49.82
C MET A 1 -39.76 -1.97 -49.19
N PHE A 2 -38.91 -2.65 -49.98
CA PHE A 2 -37.71 -3.37 -49.50
C PHE A 2 -36.66 -2.49 -48.79
N LEU A 3 -36.31 -1.31 -49.33
CA LEU A 3 -35.31 -0.43 -48.73
C LEU A 3 -35.68 0.10 -47.33
N LYS A 4 -36.97 0.27 -47.02
CA LYS A 4 -37.42 0.66 -45.67
C LYS A 4 -37.20 -0.47 -44.64
N LYS A 5 -37.41 -1.73 -45.05
CA LYS A 5 -37.13 -2.90 -44.18
C LYS A 5 -35.64 -3.05 -43.91
N VAL A 6 -34.77 -2.83 -44.90
CA VAL A 6 -33.31 -2.92 -44.72
C VAL A 6 -32.79 -1.84 -43.78
N LYS A 7 -33.25 -0.59 -43.91
CA LYS A 7 -32.91 0.50 -42.97
C LYS A 7 -33.43 0.23 -41.54
N SER A 8 -34.61 -0.38 -41.40
CA SER A 8 -35.16 -0.76 -40.10
C SER A 8 -34.36 -1.87 -39.42
N VAL A 9 -33.87 -2.86 -40.17
CA VAL A 9 -33.04 -3.95 -39.64
C VAL A 9 -31.65 -3.45 -39.24
N PHE A 10 -31.05 -2.55 -40.02
CA PHE A 10 -29.78 -1.90 -39.66
C PHE A 10 -29.90 -1.04 -38.40
N SER A 11 -30.99 -0.29 -38.26
CA SER A 11 -31.26 0.49 -37.03
C SER A 11 -31.43 -0.41 -35.81
N LEU A 12 -32.06 -1.58 -35.97
CA LEU A 12 -32.26 -2.52 -34.87
C LEU A 12 -30.93 -3.18 -34.44
N LEU A 13 -30.09 -3.56 -35.40
CA LEU A 13 -28.74 -4.09 -35.15
C LEU A 13 -27.84 -3.06 -34.48
N PHE A 14 -27.93 -1.79 -34.90
CA PHE A 14 -27.14 -0.71 -34.30
C PHE A 14 -27.53 -0.45 -32.85
N VAL A 15 -28.82 -0.50 -32.53
CA VAL A 15 -29.32 -0.41 -31.14
C VAL A 15 -28.88 -1.63 -30.31
N LEU A 16 -28.86 -2.83 -30.90
CA LEU A 16 -28.40 -4.05 -30.21
C LEU A 16 -26.90 -4.02 -29.89
N VAL A 17 -26.07 -3.51 -30.81
CA VAL A 17 -24.62 -3.32 -30.61
C VAL A 17 -24.33 -2.24 -29.56
N LEU A 18 -25.10 -1.15 -29.55
CA LEU A 18 -25.01 -0.12 -28.52
C LEU A 18 -25.48 -0.62 -27.14
N LEU A 19 -26.49 -1.50 -27.08
CA LEU A 19 -26.90 -2.15 -25.83
C LEU A 19 -25.86 -3.15 -25.31
N GLN A 20 -25.21 -3.92 -26.19
CA GLN A 20 -24.12 -4.82 -25.79
C GLN A 20 -22.94 -4.03 -25.20
N ASN A 21 -22.58 -2.90 -25.81
CA ASN A 21 -21.49 -2.05 -25.31
C ASN A 21 -21.83 -1.32 -23.98
N HIS A 22 -23.11 -1.14 -23.65
CA HIS A 22 -23.51 -0.60 -22.35
C HIS A 22 -23.59 -1.66 -21.24
N LEU A 23 -23.88 -2.91 -21.58
CA LEU A 23 -23.87 -4.03 -20.63
C LEU A 23 -22.44 -4.49 -20.28
N ASP A 24 -21.49 -4.30 -21.19
CA ASP A 24 -20.05 -4.58 -20.99
C ASP A 24 -19.26 -3.36 -20.50
N SER A 25 -19.93 -2.38 -19.89
CA SER A 25 -19.27 -1.30 -19.15
C SER A 25 -18.68 -1.79 -17.82
N GLY A 26 -17.61 -2.59 -17.93
CA GLY A 26 -16.49 -2.59 -16.98
C GLY A 26 -16.69 -3.28 -15.63
N THR A 27 -17.62 -4.21 -15.47
CA THR A 27 -17.62 -5.04 -14.25
C THR A 27 -16.60 -6.16 -14.38
N LEU A 28 -15.45 -6.01 -13.72
CA LEU A 28 -14.44 -7.08 -13.57
C LEU A 28 -15.12 -8.43 -13.27
N SER A 29 -14.68 -9.48 -13.96
CA SER A 29 -15.14 -10.84 -13.69
C SER A 29 -14.85 -11.22 -12.23
N PHE A 30 -15.62 -12.16 -11.66
CA PHE A 30 -15.39 -12.64 -10.29
C PHE A 30 -13.93 -13.10 -10.08
N ARG A 31 -13.32 -13.71 -11.11
CA ARG A 31 -11.91 -14.13 -11.09
C ARG A 31 -10.94 -12.95 -10.98
N GLU A 32 -11.19 -11.86 -11.70
CA GLU A 32 -10.36 -10.66 -11.66
C GLU A 32 -10.51 -9.92 -10.32
N LYS A 33 -11.74 -9.81 -9.81
CA LYS A 33 -12.00 -9.25 -8.48
C LYS A 33 -11.28 -10.05 -7.40
N LYS A 34 -11.36 -11.38 -7.45
CA LYS A 34 -10.60 -12.27 -6.54
C LYS A 34 -9.09 -12.00 -6.59
N LYS A 35 -8.49 -11.96 -7.78
CA LYS A 35 -7.05 -11.65 -7.95
C LYS A 35 -6.69 -10.27 -7.40
N SER A 36 -7.53 -9.28 -7.63
CA SER A 36 -7.35 -7.91 -7.12
C SER A 36 -7.36 -7.87 -5.59
N ILE A 37 -8.31 -8.56 -4.97
CA ILE A 37 -8.41 -8.74 -3.51
C ILE A 37 -7.14 -9.40 -2.96
N GLU A 38 -6.70 -10.52 -3.54
CA GLU A 38 -5.50 -11.23 -3.09
C GLU A 38 -4.24 -10.36 -3.18
N LYS A 39 -4.11 -9.58 -4.25
CA LYS A 39 -3.01 -8.60 -4.39
C LYS A 39 -3.07 -7.53 -3.30
N LYS A 40 -4.25 -6.99 -3.01
CA LYS A 40 -4.46 -5.98 -1.95
C LYS A 40 -4.14 -6.53 -0.56
N ILE A 41 -4.56 -7.76 -0.25
CA ILE A 41 -4.21 -8.45 1.00
C ILE A 41 -2.68 -8.55 1.13
N ARG A 42 -1.99 -9.02 0.08
CA ARG A 42 -0.52 -9.14 0.09
C ARG A 42 0.18 -7.80 0.33
N ILE A 43 -0.34 -6.71 -0.24
CA ILE A 43 0.20 -5.36 0.02
C ILE A 43 0.07 -5.03 1.51
N LEU A 44 -1.09 -5.27 2.12
CA LEU A 44 -1.28 -5.02 3.56
C LEU A 44 -0.37 -5.91 4.42
N GLU A 45 -0.14 -7.17 4.05
CA GLU A 45 0.81 -8.07 4.74
C GLU A 45 2.24 -7.55 4.71
N GLU A 46 2.70 -7.07 3.56
CA GLU A 46 4.05 -6.52 3.42
C GLU A 46 4.18 -5.16 4.13
N SER A 47 3.18 -4.28 3.98
CA SER A 47 3.14 -2.98 4.67
C SER A 47 3.10 -3.13 6.19
N ARG A 48 2.44 -4.18 6.71
CA ARG A 48 2.44 -4.52 8.14
C ARG A 48 3.85 -4.73 8.69
N LYS A 49 4.79 -5.22 7.88
CA LYS A 49 6.18 -5.46 8.30
C LYS A 49 7.01 -4.16 8.37
N SER A 50 6.58 -3.11 7.66
CA SER A 50 7.32 -1.85 7.57
C SER A 50 6.70 -0.68 8.34
N ILE A 51 5.41 -0.75 8.66
CA ILE A 51 4.69 0.33 9.35
C ILE A 51 4.29 -0.14 10.76
N PRO A 52 4.79 0.50 11.83
CA PRO A 52 4.31 0.23 13.17
C PRO A 52 2.87 0.76 13.29
N PHE A 53 1.95 -0.10 13.74
CA PHE A 53 0.54 0.26 13.84
C PHE A 53 -0.07 -0.38 15.10
N GLN A 54 -0.71 0.43 15.94
CA GLN A 54 -1.22 -0.02 17.25
C GLN A 54 -2.42 -0.96 17.11
N ASN A 55 -3.33 -0.68 16.18
CA ASN A 55 -4.56 -1.49 15.98
C ASN A 55 -4.37 -2.62 14.95
N GLN A 56 -3.13 -3.06 14.73
CA GLN A 56 -2.79 -4.00 13.66
C GLN A 56 -3.41 -5.38 13.87
N GLU A 57 -3.41 -5.90 15.09
CA GLU A 57 -3.94 -7.24 15.39
C GLU A 57 -5.46 -7.33 15.18
N GLU A 58 -6.22 -6.32 15.63
CA GLU A 58 -7.68 -6.28 15.47
C GLU A 58 -8.08 -6.18 14.00
N ASN A 59 -7.49 -5.21 13.28
CA ASN A 59 -7.74 -5.02 11.86
C ASN A 59 -7.35 -6.27 11.04
N TRP A 60 -6.24 -6.91 11.41
CA TRP A 60 -5.78 -8.13 10.76
C TRP A 60 -6.70 -9.32 11.02
N SER A 61 -7.08 -9.54 12.28
CA SER A 61 -8.03 -10.60 12.67
C SER A 61 -9.35 -10.49 11.92
N ARG A 62 -9.91 -9.28 11.83
CA ARG A 62 -11.13 -9.00 11.05
C ARG A 62 -10.95 -9.34 9.58
N LEU A 63 -9.82 -8.94 8.98
CA LEU A 63 -9.52 -9.18 7.57
C LEU A 63 -9.31 -10.67 7.28
N THR A 64 -8.62 -11.39 8.16
CA THR A 64 -8.44 -12.85 8.08
C THR A 64 -9.79 -13.57 8.17
N SER A 65 -10.65 -13.19 9.11
CA SER A 65 -11.99 -13.77 9.26
C SER A 65 -12.85 -13.58 8.00
N LEU A 66 -12.85 -12.37 7.43
CA LEU A 66 -13.57 -12.08 6.18
C LEU A 66 -12.96 -12.80 4.97
N ASN A 67 -11.63 -12.91 4.90
CA ASN A 67 -10.96 -13.66 3.84
C ASN A 67 -11.32 -15.15 3.91
N ASN A 68 -11.33 -15.76 5.10
CA ASN A 68 -11.74 -17.15 5.26
C ASN A 68 -13.20 -17.38 4.82
N ARG A 69 -14.12 -16.48 5.21
CA ARG A 69 -15.52 -16.51 4.74
C ARG A 69 -15.61 -16.40 3.22
N PHE A 70 -14.82 -15.51 2.61
CA PHE A 70 -14.75 -15.36 1.16
C PHE A 70 -14.25 -16.63 0.48
N GLN A 71 -13.12 -17.20 0.92
CA GLN A 71 -12.58 -18.44 0.33
C GLN A 71 -13.56 -19.61 0.44
N ASN A 72 -14.22 -19.77 1.58
CA ASN A 72 -15.24 -20.81 1.78
C ASN A 72 -16.42 -20.62 0.82
N SER A 73 -16.97 -19.40 0.74
CA SER A 73 -18.08 -19.11 -0.18
C SER A 73 -17.69 -19.23 -1.65
N ALA A 74 -16.44 -18.91 -2.01
CA ALA A 74 -15.94 -19.04 -3.38
C ALA A 74 -15.95 -20.49 -3.86
N HIS A 75 -15.70 -21.44 -2.95
CA HIS A 75 -15.67 -22.87 -3.24
C HIS A 75 -17.06 -23.50 -3.33
N SER A 76 -17.92 -23.27 -2.34
CA SER A 76 -19.19 -24.02 -2.19
C SER A 76 -20.45 -23.16 -2.02
N GLY A 77 -20.33 -21.83 -2.03
CA GLY A 77 -21.47 -20.93 -1.83
C GLY A 77 -22.31 -20.69 -3.08
N SER A 78 -23.55 -20.23 -2.88
CA SER A 78 -24.40 -19.68 -3.95
C SER A 78 -23.79 -18.40 -4.55
N LEU A 79 -24.24 -18.01 -5.75
CA LEU A 79 -23.76 -16.79 -6.43
C LEU A 79 -23.96 -15.55 -5.55
N ARG A 80 -25.11 -15.43 -4.88
CA ARG A 80 -25.42 -14.34 -3.95
C ARG A 80 -24.47 -14.32 -2.74
N GLU A 81 -24.10 -15.48 -2.21
CA GLU A 81 -23.16 -15.58 -1.08
C GLU A 81 -21.74 -15.20 -1.49
N LYS A 82 -21.31 -15.62 -2.70
CA LYS A 82 -20.01 -15.24 -3.28
C LYS A 82 -19.88 -13.73 -3.44
N GLU A 83 -20.92 -13.08 -3.98
CA GLU A 83 -20.93 -11.62 -4.16
C GLU A 83 -20.96 -10.88 -2.82
N LYS A 84 -21.79 -11.34 -1.88
CA LYS A 84 -21.90 -10.74 -0.54
C LYS A 84 -20.58 -10.83 0.23
N SER A 85 -19.94 -12.00 0.26
CA SER A 85 -18.67 -12.18 0.97
C SER A 85 -17.54 -11.35 0.36
N MET A 86 -17.49 -11.28 -0.98
CA MET A 86 -16.54 -10.46 -1.72
C MET A 86 -16.71 -8.98 -1.39
N LEU A 87 -17.94 -8.46 -1.43
CA LEU A 87 -18.23 -7.05 -1.11
C LEU A 87 -17.84 -6.68 0.33
N LEU A 88 -18.10 -7.57 1.29
CA LEU A 88 -17.71 -7.36 2.68
C LEU A 88 -16.19 -7.32 2.84
N LEU A 89 -15.47 -8.21 2.16
CA LEU A 89 -14.01 -8.24 2.16
C LEU A 89 -13.41 -6.99 1.49
N GLU A 90 -13.95 -6.56 0.35
CA GLU A 90 -13.50 -5.33 -0.33
C GLU A 90 -13.66 -4.10 0.56
N ARG A 91 -14.81 -3.94 1.22
CA ARG A 91 -15.05 -2.82 2.15
C ARG A 91 -14.07 -2.84 3.33
N ALA A 92 -13.82 -4.02 3.90
CA ALA A 92 -12.84 -4.16 4.98
C ALA A 92 -11.43 -3.82 4.49
N LEU A 93 -11.04 -4.28 3.29
CA LEU A 93 -9.75 -3.96 2.68
C LEU A 93 -9.54 -2.46 2.52
N PHE A 94 -10.54 -1.74 1.99
CA PHE A 94 -10.43 -0.29 1.81
C PHE A 94 -10.30 0.46 3.15
N ARG A 95 -11.10 0.07 4.15
CA ARG A 95 -11.01 0.67 5.49
C ARG A 95 -9.66 0.41 6.14
N THR A 96 -9.21 -0.84 6.16
CA THR A 96 -7.91 -1.21 6.74
C THR A 96 -6.75 -0.54 6.00
N ALA A 97 -6.82 -0.42 4.67
CA ALA A 97 -5.83 0.33 3.91
C ALA A 97 -5.80 1.80 4.34
N SER A 98 -6.96 2.44 4.48
CA SER A 98 -7.04 3.84 4.94
C SER A 98 -6.43 4.04 6.31
N ASP A 99 -6.74 3.16 7.27
CA ASP A 99 -6.20 3.23 8.64
C ASP A 99 -4.66 3.09 8.61
N PHE A 100 -4.14 2.12 7.83
CA PHE A 100 -2.70 1.98 7.68
C PHE A 100 -2.04 3.15 6.97
N THR A 101 -2.71 3.79 6.01
CA THR A 101 -2.13 4.92 5.26
C THR A 101 -1.90 6.09 6.19
N LEU A 102 -2.86 6.38 7.07
CA LEU A 102 -2.75 7.42 8.09
C LEU A 102 -1.52 7.19 8.98
N GLU A 103 -1.32 5.95 9.42
CA GLU A 103 -0.26 5.58 10.35
C GLU A 103 1.11 5.51 9.66
N GLY A 104 1.14 5.03 8.42
CA GLY A 104 2.31 5.08 7.56
C GLY A 104 2.79 6.50 7.32
N LYS A 105 1.86 7.44 7.10
CA LYS A 105 2.16 8.86 6.93
C LYS A 105 2.79 9.47 8.18
N VAL A 106 2.17 9.26 9.34
CA VAL A 106 2.68 9.76 10.62
C VAL A 106 4.07 9.17 10.90
N SER A 107 4.21 7.86 10.73
CA SER A 107 5.46 7.13 10.94
C SER A 107 6.60 7.63 10.05
N ALA A 108 6.36 7.78 8.74
CA ALA A 108 7.35 8.25 7.78
C ALA A 108 7.81 9.68 8.10
N LYS A 109 6.87 10.59 8.40
CA LYS A 109 7.18 11.98 8.79
C LYS A 109 8.00 12.04 10.07
N ASN A 110 7.61 11.26 11.07
CA ASN A 110 8.30 11.24 12.36
C ASN A 110 9.75 10.76 12.22
N LEU A 111 9.99 9.68 11.47
CA LEU A 111 11.36 9.20 11.24
C LEU A 111 12.22 10.21 10.49
N ILE A 112 11.68 10.89 9.47
CA ILE A 112 12.41 11.94 8.74
C ILE A 112 12.77 13.10 9.68
N ARG A 113 11.85 13.50 10.57
CA ARG A 113 12.08 14.53 11.57
C ARG A 113 13.17 14.10 12.56
N PHE A 114 13.02 12.93 13.18
CA PHE A 114 13.99 12.40 14.14
C PHE A 114 15.39 12.28 13.54
N TYR A 115 15.51 11.83 12.28
CA TYR A 115 16.81 11.79 11.61
C TYR A 115 17.40 13.19 11.43
N SER A 116 16.59 14.18 11.05
CA SER A 116 17.04 15.57 10.88
C SER A 116 17.55 16.18 12.18
N ASP A 117 16.86 15.90 13.28
CA ASP A 117 17.20 16.39 14.61
C ASP A 117 18.54 15.78 15.07
N GLU A 118 18.66 14.45 15.05
CA GLU A 118 19.89 13.71 15.37
C GLU A 118 21.08 14.15 14.51
N TYR A 119 20.88 14.30 13.20
CA TYR A 119 21.92 14.75 12.28
C TYR A 119 22.41 16.16 12.64
N SER A 120 21.49 17.05 13.01
CA SER A 120 21.81 18.44 13.39
C SER A 120 22.56 18.51 14.71
N GLU A 121 22.16 17.70 15.70
CA GLU A 121 22.86 17.58 16.98
C GLU A 121 24.28 17.04 16.79
N LYS A 122 24.43 15.93 16.06
CA LYS A 122 25.72 15.31 15.74
C LYS A 122 26.69 16.28 15.07
N LYS A 123 26.19 17.15 14.18
CA LYS A 123 27.00 18.17 13.48
C LYS A 123 27.48 19.28 14.42
N ARG A 124 26.77 19.54 15.51
CA ARG A 124 27.13 20.56 16.53
C ARG A 124 28.02 19.99 17.63
N SER A 125 28.00 18.68 17.86
CA SER A 125 28.80 18.02 18.90
C SER A 125 30.30 18.01 18.56
N PRO A 126 31.16 18.66 19.37
CA PRO A 126 32.60 18.61 19.16
C PRO A 126 33.14 17.20 19.43
N GLY A 127 34.02 16.70 18.55
CA GLY A 127 34.77 15.46 18.77
C GLY A 127 34.26 14.20 18.04
N ILE A 128 33.09 14.22 17.39
CA ILE A 128 32.60 13.07 16.60
C ILE A 128 32.75 13.35 15.11
N SER A 129 33.86 12.90 14.52
CA SER A 129 34.09 12.99 13.08
C SER A 129 33.34 11.87 12.34
N MET A 130 32.29 12.24 11.61
CA MET A 130 31.63 11.36 10.66
C MET A 130 32.45 11.28 9.37
N THR A 131 32.71 10.06 8.87
CA THR A 131 33.43 9.89 7.60
C THR A 131 32.63 10.50 6.43
N THR A 132 33.33 10.99 5.41
CA THR A 132 32.69 11.51 4.19
C THR A 132 31.77 10.47 3.55
N PHE A 133 32.21 9.22 3.49
CA PHE A 133 31.42 8.10 2.96
C PHE A 133 30.10 7.88 3.73
N GLN A 134 30.12 7.91 5.07
CA GLN A 134 28.89 7.79 5.87
C GLN A 134 27.93 8.94 5.58
N LYS A 135 28.44 10.17 5.50
CA LYS A 135 27.62 11.36 5.22
C LYS A 135 26.95 11.24 3.85
N GLU A 136 27.70 10.91 2.80
CA GLU A 136 27.17 10.80 1.44
C GLU A 136 26.11 9.69 1.32
N ARG A 137 26.41 8.52 1.90
CA ARG A 137 25.51 7.38 1.86
C ARG A 137 24.23 7.63 2.66
N ALA A 138 24.34 8.19 3.85
CA ALA A 138 23.17 8.52 4.67
C ALA A 138 22.34 9.65 4.03
N THR A 139 22.98 10.65 3.43
CA THR A 139 22.29 11.71 2.66
C THR A 139 21.51 11.13 1.49
N THR A 140 22.08 10.13 0.80
CA THR A 140 21.39 9.43 -0.30
C THR A 140 20.13 8.70 0.19
N TYR A 141 20.24 7.92 1.27
CA TYR A 141 19.07 7.26 1.86
C TYR A 141 18.02 8.27 2.33
N PHE A 142 18.45 9.34 2.99
CA PHE A 142 17.56 10.37 3.48
C PHE A 142 16.83 11.12 2.35
N ARG A 143 17.52 11.39 1.23
CA ARG A 143 16.89 11.95 0.02
C ARG A 143 15.82 11.00 -0.53
N MET A 144 16.14 9.72 -0.71
CA MET A 144 15.16 8.72 -1.19
C MET A 144 13.97 8.61 -0.24
N ALA A 145 14.18 8.70 1.07
CA ALA A 145 13.09 8.68 2.04
C ALA A 145 12.09 9.83 1.84
N LYS A 146 12.58 11.03 1.57
CA LYS A 146 11.75 12.21 1.27
C LYS A 146 11.02 12.08 -0.06
N GLU A 147 11.71 11.61 -1.10
CA GLU A 147 11.10 11.40 -2.42
C GLU A 147 9.96 10.38 -2.37
N GLU A 148 10.16 9.26 -1.67
CA GLU A 148 9.10 8.26 -1.45
C GLU A 148 7.94 8.82 -0.62
N LEU A 149 8.21 9.64 0.40
CA LEU A 149 7.18 10.32 1.18
C LEU A 149 6.34 11.26 0.30
N ASP A 150 6.99 12.11 -0.50
CA ASP A 150 6.31 13.09 -1.36
C ASP A 150 5.41 12.39 -2.38
N GLN A 151 5.88 11.28 -2.96
CA GLN A 151 5.07 10.45 -3.85
C GLN A 151 3.92 9.77 -3.07
N ALA A 152 4.19 9.22 -1.88
CA ALA A 152 3.16 8.59 -1.06
C ALA A 152 2.00 9.56 -0.77
N GLU A 153 2.32 10.80 -0.38
CA GLU A 153 1.31 11.83 -0.11
C GLU A 153 0.51 12.22 -1.35
N LYS A 154 1.11 12.19 -2.53
CA LYS A 154 0.38 12.41 -3.79
C LYS A 154 -0.67 11.30 -4.00
N PHE A 155 -0.27 10.04 -3.91
CA PHE A 155 -1.20 8.93 -4.10
C PHE A 155 -2.25 8.80 -2.99
N ASP A 156 -1.91 9.18 -1.77
CA ASP A 156 -2.83 9.29 -0.64
C ASP A 156 -3.93 10.33 -0.94
N ARG A 157 -3.55 11.53 -1.41
CA ARG A 157 -4.51 12.55 -1.86
C ARG A 157 -5.40 12.10 -3.01
N ASP A 158 -4.85 11.31 -3.93
CA ASP A 158 -5.58 10.74 -5.07
C ASP A 158 -6.49 9.54 -4.67
N GLY A 159 -6.51 9.15 -3.39
CA GLY A 159 -7.30 8.03 -2.87
C GLY A 159 -6.73 6.64 -3.21
N ASN A 160 -5.51 6.58 -3.73
CA ASN A 160 -4.81 5.33 -4.02
C ASN A 160 -4.03 4.83 -2.80
N ASN A 161 -4.79 4.47 -1.76
CA ASN A 161 -4.24 4.06 -0.46
C ASN A 161 -3.24 2.90 -0.57
N PHE A 162 -3.51 1.90 -1.41
CA PHE A 162 -2.62 0.74 -1.55
C PHE A 162 -1.26 1.10 -2.12
N TYR A 163 -1.20 2.04 -3.07
CA TYR A 163 0.08 2.48 -3.61
C TYR A 163 0.79 3.43 -2.65
N ALA A 164 0.05 4.35 -2.02
CA ALA A 164 0.57 5.21 -0.96
C ALA A 164 1.23 4.38 0.17
N LEU A 165 0.59 3.29 0.60
CA LEU A 165 1.13 2.38 1.62
C LEU A 165 2.49 1.78 1.28
N ILE A 166 2.68 1.39 0.02
CA ILE A 166 3.96 0.84 -0.45
C ILE A 166 5.05 1.91 -0.31
N LEU A 167 4.75 3.14 -0.73
CA LEU A 167 5.68 4.26 -0.72
C LEU A 167 5.99 4.75 0.71
N TYR A 168 4.99 4.84 1.59
CA TYR A 168 5.21 5.13 3.02
C TYR A 168 6.13 4.07 3.65
N GLY A 169 5.90 2.78 3.38
CA GLY A 169 6.75 1.70 3.84
C GLY A 169 8.21 1.81 3.37
N ARG A 170 8.43 2.24 2.12
CA ARG A 170 9.78 2.51 1.58
C ARG A 170 10.44 3.72 2.22
N SER A 171 9.69 4.80 2.40
CA SER A 171 10.17 6.00 3.08
C SER A 171 10.68 5.69 4.49
N ILE A 172 9.93 4.87 5.25
CA ILE A 172 10.35 4.37 6.57
C ILE A 172 11.64 3.56 6.46
N GLN A 173 11.73 2.60 5.53
CA GLN A 173 12.92 1.76 5.36
C GLN A 173 14.17 2.57 4.98
N TYR A 174 14.03 3.56 4.10
CA TYR A 174 15.14 4.44 3.73
C TYR A 174 15.56 5.35 4.88
N SER A 175 14.59 5.87 5.66
CA SER A 175 14.90 6.62 6.88
C SER A 175 15.72 5.77 7.86
N LEU A 176 15.27 4.53 8.13
CA LEU A 176 16.00 3.61 9.00
C LEU A 176 17.40 3.25 8.46
N SER A 177 17.55 3.12 7.14
CA SER A 177 18.86 2.91 6.51
C SER A 177 19.80 4.11 6.70
N ALA A 178 19.26 5.33 6.71
CA ALA A 178 20.02 6.55 7.03
C ALA A 178 20.46 6.54 8.50
N PHE A 179 19.56 6.23 9.45
CA PHE A 179 19.91 6.04 10.87
C PHE A 179 21.05 5.03 11.05
N GLN A 180 20.93 3.85 10.44
CA GLN A 180 21.94 2.79 10.53
C GLN A 180 23.30 3.20 9.96
N THR A 181 23.30 3.94 8.85
CA THR A 181 24.54 4.41 8.21
C THR A 181 25.30 5.40 9.10
N MET A 182 24.56 6.19 9.88
CA MET A 182 25.11 7.18 10.80
C MET A 182 25.33 6.65 12.22
N SER A 183 24.97 5.37 12.46
CA SER A 183 24.96 4.76 13.78
C SER A 183 24.18 5.58 14.82
N PHE A 184 23.07 6.19 14.39
CA PHE A 184 22.14 6.89 15.28
C PHE A 184 21.26 5.89 16.02
N GLU A 185 20.79 6.28 17.22
CA GLU A 185 19.81 5.47 17.94
C GLU A 185 18.48 5.47 17.19
N ILE A 186 17.89 4.29 17.04
CA ILE A 186 16.61 4.14 16.34
C ILE A 186 15.49 4.22 17.36
N PRO A 187 14.45 5.06 17.16
CA PRO A 187 13.37 5.18 18.12
C PRO A 187 12.68 3.82 18.36
N LYS A 188 12.36 3.53 19.63
CA LYS A 188 11.94 2.19 20.10
C LYS A 188 10.80 1.57 19.29
N GLU A 189 9.88 2.40 18.85
CA GLU A 189 8.70 2.04 18.05
C GLU A 189 9.05 1.37 16.71
N TYR A 190 10.26 1.61 16.18
CA TYR A 190 10.70 1.13 14.86
C TYR A 190 11.71 -0.02 14.92
N ILE A 191 12.13 -0.46 16.12
CA ILE A 191 13.12 -1.53 16.28
C ILE A 191 12.65 -2.83 15.60
N ARG A 192 11.35 -3.13 15.65
CA ARG A 192 10.77 -4.34 15.02
C ARG A 192 10.66 -4.26 13.50
N VAL A 193 10.73 -3.05 12.93
CA VAL A 193 10.66 -2.80 11.48
C VAL A 193 11.98 -3.16 10.78
N LEU A 194 13.10 -3.11 11.52
CA LEU A 194 14.39 -3.53 11.01
C LEU A 194 14.38 -5.03 10.72
N LYS A 195 14.31 -5.40 9.43
CA LYS A 195 14.78 -6.73 9.02
C LYS A 195 16.25 -6.80 9.41
N LYS A 196 16.55 -7.60 10.44
CA LYS A 196 17.91 -7.91 10.87
C LYS A 196 18.65 -8.53 9.68
N LYS A 197 19.32 -7.72 8.86
CA LYS A 197 20.36 -8.24 7.98
C LYS A 197 21.45 -8.70 8.94
N SER A 198 21.64 -10.01 9.05
CA SER A 198 22.87 -10.55 9.60
C SER A 198 24.01 -9.88 8.83
N ILE A 199 24.72 -8.98 9.48
CA ILE A 199 26.00 -8.51 9.00
C ILE A 199 26.84 -9.78 8.98
N LYS A 200 27.01 -10.39 7.79
CA LYS A 200 28.14 -11.29 7.61
C LYS A 200 29.35 -10.40 7.83
N ALA A 201 30.07 -10.67 8.91
CA ALA A 201 31.35 -10.05 9.19
C ALA A 201 32.24 -10.16 7.94
N LEU A 202 33.04 -9.10 7.73
CA LEU A 202 34.04 -8.98 6.68
C LEU A 202 34.80 -10.29 6.42
#